data_AF-A0A645B3P9-F1
#
_entry.id   AF-A0A645B3P9-F1
#
_cell.length_a   1.000
_cell.length_b   1.000
_cell.length_c   1.000
_cell.angle_alpha   90.00
_cell.angle_beta   90.00
_cell.angle_gamma   90.00
#
_symmetry.space_group_name_H-M   'P 1'
#
loop_
_entity.id
_entity.type
_entity.pdbx_description
1 polymer ?
#
loop_
_entity_poly.entity_id
_entity_poly.type
_entity_poly.pdbx_seq_one_letter_code
_entity_poly.pdbx_strand_id
1 'polypeptide(L)'
;MREQDLFIPYRHDAQVMVTSSGQINFWAKRGAVGSVLAREVPFEEMKKLIPGALVPVEVLVYGATCIHQSKRNLLENYFNFIEKEEAVNKERGLFISEPKKVDSHYSIYQDRNGTHIFANNDLDLMPHLGELTAIGVSQWMLDGLFTPGENFVAIAKLFVEAREALAEGNWTEALAERLDAELHALHPANRELDSGFYSKDPNEVV
;
A
#
# COMPACT_ATOMS: atom_id res chain seq x y z
N MET A 1 30.59 -4.61 -13.75
CA MET A 1 31.29 -3.45 -13.16
C MET A 1 30.39 -2.26 -13.44
N ARG A 2 29.96 -1.48 -12.42
CA ARG A 2 29.13 -0.29 -12.66
C ARG A 2 30.04 0.85 -13.08
N GLU A 3 29.70 1.51 -14.17
CA GLU A 3 30.30 2.81 -14.51
C GLU A 3 29.81 3.81 -13.47
N GLN A 4 30.71 4.23 -12.57
CA GLN A 4 30.36 5.11 -11.44
C GLN A 4 29.80 6.45 -11.91
N ASP A 5 30.21 6.90 -13.10
CA ASP A 5 29.82 8.17 -13.71
C ASP A 5 28.36 8.21 -14.20
N LEU A 6 27.68 7.06 -14.26
CA LEU A 6 26.28 6.94 -14.69
C LEU A 6 25.35 6.47 -13.57
N PHE A 7 25.77 6.58 -12.30
CA PHE A 7 24.95 6.12 -11.18
C PHE A 7 23.72 7.00 -10.98
N ILE A 8 22.54 6.39 -11.14
CA ILE A 8 21.25 6.96 -10.76
C ILE A 8 20.77 6.22 -9.50
N PRO A 9 20.53 6.92 -8.36
CA PRO A 9 19.96 6.30 -7.18
C PRO A 9 18.61 5.66 -7.49
N TYR A 10 18.38 4.45 -6.99
CA TYR A 10 17.12 3.75 -7.20
C TYR A 10 16.67 3.05 -5.92
N ARG A 11 15.35 2.90 -5.77
CA ARG A 11 14.72 2.06 -4.76
C ARG A 11 14.32 0.74 -5.39
N HIS A 12 14.55 -0.35 -4.67
CA HIS A 12 14.11 -1.67 -5.12
C HIS A 12 12.64 -1.87 -4.75
N ASP A 13 11.77 -1.92 -5.76
CA ASP A 13 10.37 -2.30 -5.61
C ASP A 13 10.10 -3.50 -6.52
N ALA A 14 9.82 -4.64 -5.90
CA ALA A 14 9.39 -5.86 -6.59
C ALA A 14 7.99 -6.28 -6.17
N GLN A 15 7.18 -5.31 -5.71
CA GLN A 15 5.81 -5.49 -5.25
C GLN A 15 5.73 -6.57 -4.16
N VAL A 16 5.18 -7.74 -4.48
CA VAL A 16 4.94 -8.83 -3.53
C VAL A 16 6.20 -9.62 -3.13
N MET A 17 7.34 -9.39 -3.78
CA MET A 17 8.52 -10.26 -3.64
C MET A 17 9.49 -9.85 -2.55
N VAL A 18 9.42 -8.62 -2.04
CA VAL A 18 10.35 -8.10 -1.02
C VAL A 18 9.84 -8.49 0.37
N THR A 19 10.25 -9.66 0.85
CA THR A 19 9.74 -10.25 2.10
C THR A 19 10.85 -10.60 3.11
N SER A 20 12.11 -10.29 2.79
CA SER A 20 13.24 -10.57 3.69
C SER A 20 14.35 -9.52 3.61
N SER A 21 15.07 -9.34 4.71
CA SER A 21 16.27 -8.50 4.76
C SER A 21 17.37 -9.00 3.81
N GLY A 22 17.46 -10.31 3.56
CA GLY A 22 18.40 -10.89 2.60
C GLY A 22 18.21 -10.37 1.18
N GLN A 23 16.96 -10.29 0.70
CA GLN A 23 16.63 -9.73 -0.62
C GLN A 23 16.91 -8.23 -0.68
N ILE A 24 16.53 -7.49 0.37
CA ILE A 24 16.82 -6.05 0.48
C ILE A 24 18.34 -5.81 0.38
N ASN A 25 19.11 -6.58 1.16
CA ASN A 25 20.56 -6.45 1.23
C ASN A 25 21.27 -6.90 -0.05
N PHE A 26 20.69 -7.84 -0.80
CA PHE A 26 21.18 -8.23 -2.11
C PHE A 26 21.17 -7.04 -3.09
N TRP A 27 20.11 -6.23 -3.05
CA TRP A 27 19.99 -5.03 -3.87
C TRP A 27 20.73 -3.82 -3.31
N ALA A 28 20.84 -3.69 -1.98
CA ALA A 28 21.68 -2.68 -1.33
C ALA A 28 23.15 -2.81 -1.74
N LYS A 29 23.70 -4.03 -1.77
CA LYS A 29 25.07 -4.33 -2.27
C LYS A 29 25.24 -4.02 -3.76
N ARG A 30 24.12 -3.87 -4.46
CA ARG A 30 24.03 -3.37 -5.83
C ARG A 30 23.49 -1.94 -5.78
N GLY A 31 23.90 -1.10 -4.84
CA GLY A 31 23.62 0.35 -4.84
C GLY A 31 22.15 0.78 -4.90
N ALA A 32 21.19 -0.09 -4.56
CA ALA A 32 19.86 0.39 -4.19
C ALA A 32 20.00 1.26 -2.93
N VAL A 33 19.30 2.39 -2.87
CA VAL A 33 19.34 3.32 -1.72
C VAL A 33 18.15 3.14 -0.76
N GLY A 34 17.25 2.22 -1.09
CA GLY A 34 16.08 1.85 -0.30
C GLY A 34 15.33 0.69 -0.94
N SER A 35 14.36 0.14 -0.24
CA SER A 35 13.51 -0.94 -0.75
C SER A 35 12.06 -0.75 -0.31
N VAL A 36 11.11 -1.01 -1.20
CA VAL A 36 9.68 -1.06 -0.87
C VAL A 36 9.35 -2.47 -0.39
N LEU A 37 8.76 -2.59 0.80
CA LEU A 37 8.37 -3.87 1.38
C LEU A 37 7.08 -4.39 0.74
N ALA A 38 6.96 -5.70 0.59
CA ALA A 38 5.71 -6.31 0.17
C ALA A 38 4.58 -6.02 1.18
N ARG A 39 3.42 -5.63 0.65
CA ARG A 39 2.23 -5.22 1.42
C ARG A 39 1.61 -6.35 2.25
N GLU A 40 1.96 -7.59 1.96
CA GLU A 40 1.44 -8.80 2.63
C GLU A 40 2.33 -9.28 3.78
N VAL A 41 3.43 -8.59 4.09
CA VAL A 41 4.31 -8.95 5.21
C VAL A 41 3.65 -8.48 6.52
N PRO A 42 3.33 -9.38 7.47
CA PRO A 42 2.75 -8.98 8.75
C PRO A 42 3.76 -8.28 9.66
N PHE A 43 3.28 -7.48 10.62
CA PHE A 43 4.12 -6.72 11.55
C PHE A 43 5.12 -7.60 12.33
N GLU A 44 4.70 -8.80 12.74
CA GLU A 44 5.57 -9.76 13.44
C GLU A 44 6.79 -10.17 12.61
N GLU A 45 6.66 -10.25 11.29
CA GLU A 45 7.78 -10.53 10.38
C GLU A 45 8.59 -9.25 10.11
N MET A 46 7.94 -8.08 10.03
CA MET A 46 8.63 -6.79 9.91
C MET A 46 9.62 -6.58 11.07
N LYS A 47 9.22 -6.87 12.31
CA LYS A 47 10.10 -6.79 13.50
C LYS A 47 11.40 -7.57 13.35
N LYS A 48 11.39 -8.68 12.62
CA LYS A 48 12.56 -9.53 12.40
C LYS A 48 13.41 -9.04 11.23
N LEU A 49 12.79 -8.55 10.16
CA LEU A 49 13.48 -8.21 8.92
C LEU A 49 14.05 -6.78 8.92
N ILE A 50 13.33 -5.79 9.46
CA ILE A 50 13.69 -4.38 9.35
C ILE A 50 15.05 -4.10 10.03
N PRO A 51 15.37 -4.61 11.24
CA PRO A 51 16.67 -4.38 11.86
C PRO A 51 17.85 -4.96 11.07
N GLY A 52 17.61 -5.95 10.20
CA GLY A 52 18.63 -6.57 9.35
C GLY A 52 18.83 -5.89 8.00
N ALA A 53 18.02 -4.88 7.64
CA ALA A 53 18.11 -4.19 6.36
C ALA A 53 19.25 -3.15 6.36
N LEU A 54 20.07 -3.16 5.31
CA LEU A 54 21.21 -2.25 5.14
C LEU A 54 20.81 -0.88 4.56
N VAL A 55 19.58 -0.75 4.08
CA VAL A 55 19.03 0.46 3.46
C VAL A 55 17.62 0.71 4.00
N PRO A 56 17.13 1.96 3.99
CA PRO A 56 15.78 2.29 4.42
C PRO A 56 14.72 1.42 3.72
N VAL A 57 13.78 0.92 4.52
CA VAL A 57 12.63 0.15 4.04
C VAL A 57 11.41 1.06 4.06
N GLU A 58 10.73 1.10 2.92
CA GLU A 58 9.51 1.86 2.69
C GLU A 58 8.30 0.95 2.78
N VAL A 59 7.30 1.36 3.55
CA VAL A 59 6.10 0.58 3.85
C VAL A 59 4.88 1.40 3.42
N LEU A 60 3.94 0.78 2.71
CA LEU A 60 2.62 1.37 2.45
C LEU A 60 1.91 1.51 3.79
N VAL A 61 1.48 2.72 4.14
CA VAL A 61 0.72 3.00 5.39
C VAL A 61 -0.66 3.56 5.12
N TYR A 62 -0.96 3.94 3.88
CA TYR A 62 -2.29 4.38 3.47
C TYR A 62 -2.55 4.06 2.01
N GLY A 63 -3.77 3.62 1.69
CA GLY A 63 -4.29 3.57 0.34
C GLY A 63 -4.40 2.17 -0.26
N ALA A 64 -4.66 2.12 -1.56
CA ALA A 64 -5.14 0.91 -2.20
C ALA A 64 -4.05 -0.14 -2.45
N THR A 65 -4.40 -1.40 -2.20
CA THR A 65 -3.53 -2.54 -2.50
C THR A 65 -4.01 -3.25 -3.76
N CYS A 66 -3.19 -3.24 -4.81
CA CYS A 66 -3.44 -4.06 -6.00
C CYS A 66 -3.16 -5.53 -5.66
N ILE A 67 -4.17 -6.39 -5.80
CA ILE A 67 -4.11 -7.83 -5.50
C ILE A 67 -4.00 -8.67 -6.77
N HIS A 68 -4.40 -8.13 -7.91
CA HIS A 68 -4.28 -8.83 -9.18
C HIS A 68 -4.10 -7.87 -10.35
N GLN A 69 -3.21 -8.25 -11.27
CA GLN A 69 -3.01 -7.55 -12.52
C GLN A 69 -3.00 -8.54 -13.68
N SER A 70 -3.78 -8.24 -14.71
CA SER A 70 -3.83 -8.99 -15.96
C SER A 70 -3.45 -8.07 -17.11
N LYS A 71 -2.55 -8.49 -18.00
CA LYS A 71 -2.26 -7.79 -19.27
C LYS A 71 -3.37 -7.94 -20.32
N ARG A 72 -4.45 -8.67 -20.00
CA ARG A 72 -5.59 -8.87 -20.90
C ARG A 72 -6.72 -7.90 -20.53
N ASN A 73 -7.51 -7.55 -21.52
CA ASN A 73 -8.65 -6.65 -21.39
C ASN A 73 -9.89 -7.40 -20.89
N LEU A 74 -9.92 -7.76 -19.60
CA LEU A 74 -10.97 -8.63 -19.06
C LEU A 74 -12.35 -7.97 -19.08
N LEU A 75 -12.42 -6.67 -18.75
CA LEU A 75 -13.68 -5.93 -18.70
C LEU A 75 -14.27 -5.73 -20.10
N GLU A 76 -13.47 -5.30 -21.07
CA GLU A 76 -13.94 -5.16 -22.46
C GLU A 76 -14.39 -6.50 -23.03
N ASN A 77 -13.63 -7.59 -22.80
CA ASN A 77 -14.02 -8.92 -23.26
C ASN A 77 -15.37 -9.35 -22.67
N TYR A 78 -15.59 -9.08 -21.38
CA TYR A 78 -16.86 -9.38 -20.72
C TYR A 78 -18.02 -8.57 -21.31
N PHE A 79 -17.85 -7.25 -21.42
CA PHE A 79 -18.88 -6.36 -21.95
C PHE A 79 -19.22 -6.65 -23.42
N ASN A 80 -18.22 -6.97 -24.24
CA ASN A 80 -18.41 -7.41 -25.61
C ASN A 80 -19.19 -8.73 -25.68
N PHE A 81 -18.90 -9.69 -24.80
CA PHE A 81 -19.59 -10.99 -24.77
C PHE A 81 -21.08 -10.87 -24.42
N ILE A 82 -21.43 -9.93 -23.54
CA ILE A 82 -22.84 -9.67 -23.18
C ILE A 82 -23.50 -8.60 -24.05
N GLU A 83 -22.82 -8.16 -25.12
CA GLU A 83 -23.30 -7.16 -26.07
C GLU A 83 -23.70 -5.82 -25.41
N LYS A 84 -22.90 -5.35 -24.44
CA LYS A 84 -23.14 -4.10 -23.72
C LYS A 84 -21.99 -3.11 -23.90
N GLU A 85 -22.29 -1.88 -24.26
CA GLU A 85 -21.32 -0.78 -24.19
C GLU A 85 -21.27 -0.22 -22.78
N GLU A 86 -20.07 -0.18 -22.19
CA GLU A 86 -19.84 0.32 -20.84
C GLU A 86 -18.41 0.86 -20.71
N ALA A 87 -18.20 1.88 -19.88
CA ALA A 87 -16.86 2.36 -19.59
C ALA A 87 -16.11 1.36 -18.71
N VAL A 88 -14.81 1.14 -19.00
CA VAL A 88 -13.96 0.20 -18.26
C VAL A 88 -12.87 0.89 -17.44
N ASN A 89 -12.77 2.21 -17.56
CA ASN A 89 -11.77 3.02 -16.88
C ASN A 89 -12.05 3.16 -15.38
N LYS A 90 -11.08 3.68 -14.65
CA LYS A 90 -11.15 3.85 -13.19
C LYS A 90 -12.35 4.71 -12.76
N GLU A 91 -12.64 5.76 -13.53
CA GLU A 91 -13.71 6.72 -13.25
C GLU A 91 -15.11 6.06 -13.24
N ARG A 92 -15.26 4.91 -13.89
CA ARG A 92 -16.51 4.16 -13.86
C ARG A 92 -16.83 3.57 -12.49
N GLY A 93 -15.82 3.30 -11.66
CA GLY A 93 -16.00 2.73 -10.32
C GLY A 93 -16.67 1.35 -10.33
N LEU A 94 -16.15 0.41 -11.14
CA LEU A 94 -16.65 -0.96 -11.17
C LEU A 94 -16.08 -1.77 -10.01
N PHE A 95 -16.85 -2.78 -9.59
CA PHE A 95 -16.47 -3.71 -8.54
C PHE A 95 -16.86 -5.14 -8.91
N ILE A 96 -16.11 -6.10 -8.40
CA ILE A 96 -16.42 -7.53 -8.47
C ILE A 96 -16.51 -8.11 -7.07
N SER A 97 -17.32 -9.15 -6.91
CA SER A 97 -17.42 -9.92 -5.68
C SER A 97 -16.97 -11.35 -5.91
N GLU A 98 -16.40 -11.95 -4.86
CA GLU A 98 -16.12 -13.38 -4.85
C GLU A 98 -17.39 -14.20 -4.59
N PRO A 99 -17.60 -15.33 -5.28
CA PRO A 99 -18.78 -16.17 -5.06
C PRO A 99 -18.97 -16.65 -3.62
N LYS A 100 -17.87 -16.84 -2.87
CA LYS A 100 -17.90 -17.29 -1.47
C LYS A 100 -18.05 -16.14 -0.46
N LYS A 101 -17.89 -14.89 -0.90
CA LYS A 101 -17.94 -13.70 -0.05
C LYS A 101 -18.71 -12.62 -0.80
N VAL A 102 -20.03 -12.76 -0.85
CA VAL A 102 -20.92 -11.91 -1.66
C VAL A 102 -20.80 -10.44 -1.30
N ASP A 103 -20.52 -10.13 -0.03
CA ASP A 103 -20.33 -8.76 0.45
C ASP A 103 -18.96 -8.16 0.10
N SER A 104 -18.10 -8.90 -0.60
CA SER A 104 -16.85 -8.34 -1.13
C SER A 104 -17.09 -7.43 -2.33
N HIS A 105 -16.25 -6.40 -2.41
CA HIS A 105 -16.36 -5.28 -3.34
C HIS A 105 -14.96 -4.88 -3.81
N TYR A 106 -14.32 -5.76 -4.57
CA TYR A 106 -12.99 -5.52 -5.13
C TYR A 106 -13.09 -4.54 -6.29
N SER A 107 -12.46 -3.37 -6.18
CA SER A 107 -12.43 -2.42 -7.29
C SER A 107 -11.69 -3.02 -8.48
N ILE A 108 -12.28 -2.89 -9.66
CA ILE A 108 -11.71 -3.34 -10.91
C ILE A 108 -11.76 -2.22 -11.94
N TYR A 109 -10.66 -2.01 -12.65
CA TYR A 109 -10.68 -1.16 -13.84
C TYR A 109 -9.65 -1.64 -14.86
N GLN A 110 -9.76 -1.10 -16.06
CA GLN A 110 -8.87 -1.38 -17.16
C GLN A 110 -8.28 -0.09 -17.73
N ASP A 111 -6.99 -0.12 -18.04
CA ASP A 111 -6.27 0.94 -18.73
C ASP A 111 -5.37 0.35 -19.83
N ARG A 112 -4.45 1.16 -20.38
CA ARG A 112 -3.48 0.72 -21.40
C ARG A 112 -2.56 -0.41 -20.94
N ASN A 113 -2.43 -0.65 -19.64
CA ASN A 113 -1.57 -1.68 -19.04
C ASN A 113 -2.34 -2.99 -18.74
N GLY A 114 -3.65 -3.02 -19.03
CA GLY A 114 -4.53 -4.17 -18.82
C GLY A 114 -5.53 -3.93 -17.70
N THR A 115 -5.98 -5.01 -17.07
CA THR A 115 -6.98 -4.99 -15.98
C THR A 115 -6.31 -5.08 -14.62
N HIS A 116 -6.75 -4.24 -13.69
CA HIS A 116 -6.25 -4.14 -12.32
C HIS A 116 -7.39 -4.43 -11.35
N ILE A 117 -7.12 -5.23 -10.33
CA ILE A 117 -8.07 -5.57 -9.26
C ILE A 117 -7.42 -5.22 -7.93
N PHE A 118 -8.15 -4.47 -7.11
CA PHE A 118 -7.70 -3.98 -5.81
C PHE A 118 -8.43 -4.67 -4.68
N ALA A 119 -7.80 -4.72 -3.52
CA ALA A 119 -8.38 -5.21 -2.29
C ALA A 119 -9.72 -4.53 -1.97
N ASN A 120 -10.53 -5.24 -1.19
CA ASN A 120 -11.84 -4.75 -0.75
C ASN A 120 -11.69 -3.40 -0.04
N ASN A 121 -10.75 -3.36 0.90
CA ASN A 121 -10.48 -2.23 1.77
C ASN A 121 -9.13 -1.62 1.40
N ASP A 122 -9.03 -0.30 1.54
CA ASP A 122 -7.76 0.42 1.48
C ASP A 122 -7.04 0.29 2.82
N LEU A 123 -5.72 0.35 2.77
CA LEU A 123 -4.90 0.25 3.96
C LEU A 123 -4.98 1.55 4.77
N ASP A 124 -5.08 1.42 6.09
CA ASP A 124 -4.81 2.49 7.05
C ASP A 124 -3.96 1.96 8.21
N LEU A 125 -2.76 2.53 8.36
CA LEU A 125 -1.85 2.25 9.47
C LEU A 125 -1.58 3.48 10.33
N MET A 126 -2.41 4.53 10.27
CA MET A 126 -2.29 5.71 11.13
C MET A 126 -2.17 5.34 12.63
N PRO A 127 -2.98 4.43 13.18
CA PRO A 127 -2.86 4.02 14.59
C PRO A 127 -1.53 3.29 14.90
N HIS A 128 -0.90 2.72 13.89
CA HIS A 128 0.27 1.85 14.00
C HIS A 128 1.60 2.53 13.69
N LEU A 129 1.61 3.83 13.35
CA LEU A 129 2.84 4.55 12.98
C LEU A 129 3.89 4.56 14.08
N GLY A 130 3.47 4.59 15.35
CA GLY A 130 4.39 4.49 16.49
C GLY A 130 5.13 3.16 16.54
N GLU A 131 4.42 2.05 16.32
CA GLU A 131 5.01 0.70 16.29
C GLU A 131 5.98 0.52 15.11
N LEU A 132 5.58 0.98 13.93
CA LEU A 132 6.42 0.99 12.73
C LEU A 132 7.71 1.79 12.95
N THR A 133 7.59 2.97 13.54
CA THR A 133 8.74 3.83 13.84
C THR A 133 9.68 3.17 14.84
N ALA A 134 9.14 2.52 15.87
CA ALA A 134 9.92 1.84 16.91
C ALA A 134 10.78 0.69 16.36
N ILE A 135 10.35 0.04 15.29
CA ILE A 135 11.13 -1.05 14.64
C ILE A 135 12.08 -0.54 13.56
N GLY A 136 12.13 0.77 13.32
CA GLY A 136 13.04 1.42 12.38
C GLY A 136 12.45 1.73 11.00
N VAL A 137 11.13 1.64 10.81
CA VAL A 137 10.49 2.09 9.57
C VAL A 137 10.38 3.61 9.56
N SER A 138 11.21 4.24 8.73
CA SER A 138 11.31 5.71 8.61
C SER A 138 10.81 6.25 7.28
N GLN A 139 10.25 5.40 6.42
CA GLN A 139 9.78 5.76 5.07
C GLN A 139 8.37 5.21 4.89
N TRP A 140 7.41 6.11 4.72
CA TRP A 140 6.00 5.78 4.59
C TRP A 140 5.52 6.13 3.19
N MET A 141 4.87 5.16 2.55
CA MET A 141 4.24 5.33 1.25
C MET A 141 2.74 5.54 1.44
N LEU A 142 2.21 6.55 0.76
CA LEU A 142 0.78 6.86 0.70
C LEU A 142 0.31 6.73 -0.75
N ASP A 143 -0.76 5.97 -0.97
CA ASP A 143 -1.35 5.79 -2.31
C ASP A 143 -2.71 6.50 -2.39
N GLY A 144 -2.79 7.51 -3.27
CA GLY A 144 -3.99 8.32 -3.48
C GLY A 144 -4.84 7.88 -4.68
N LEU A 145 -4.65 6.66 -5.20
CA LEU A 145 -5.26 6.23 -6.47
C LEU A 145 -6.79 6.38 -6.49
N PHE A 146 -7.46 5.98 -5.41
CA PHE A 146 -8.91 6.08 -5.23
C PHE A 146 -9.35 7.26 -4.36
N THR A 147 -8.40 7.99 -3.78
CA THR A 147 -8.64 9.22 -3.03
C THR A 147 -7.90 10.37 -3.70
N PRO A 148 -8.27 10.83 -4.91
CA PRO A 148 -7.52 11.89 -5.59
C PRO A 148 -7.86 13.29 -5.05
N GLY A 149 -7.00 14.26 -5.36
CA GLY A 149 -7.30 15.69 -5.17
C GLY A 149 -7.08 16.20 -3.75
N GLU A 150 -7.92 17.15 -3.33
CA GLU A 150 -7.74 17.88 -2.06
C GLU A 150 -7.80 16.97 -0.83
N ASN A 151 -8.64 15.93 -0.85
CA ASN A 151 -8.72 14.95 0.22
C ASN A 151 -7.38 14.21 0.41
N PHE A 152 -6.70 13.80 -0.67
CA PHE A 152 -5.38 13.18 -0.55
C PHE A 152 -4.37 14.12 0.09
N VAL A 153 -4.39 15.39 -0.32
CA VAL A 153 -3.48 16.40 0.20
C VAL A 153 -3.72 16.63 1.69
N ALA A 154 -4.99 16.64 2.12
CA ALA A 154 -5.36 16.71 3.53
C ALA A 154 -4.87 15.47 4.30
N ILE A 155 -5.10 14.26 3.78
CA ILE A 155 -4.61 13.01 4.40
C ILE A 155 -3.08 13.00 4.51
N ALA A 156 -2.37 13.40 3.46
CA ALA A 156 -0.92 13.49 3.50
C ALA A 156 -0.42 14.45 4.58
N LYS A 157 -1.14 15.54 4.87
CA LYS A 157 -0.81 16.45 5.98
C LYS A 157 -0.98 15.78 7.35
N LEU A 158 -1.98 14.91 7.52
CA LEU A 158 -2.15 14.13 8.76
C LEU A 158 -0.93 13.23 9.01
N PHE A 159 -0.41 12.56 7.97
CA PHE A 159 0.82 11.76 8.10
C PHE A 159 2.07 12.62 8.33
N VAL A 160 2.12 13.85 7.82
CA VAL A 160 3.21 14.80 8.15
C VAL A 160 3.14 15.18 9.64
N GLU A 161 1.96 15.50 10.15
CA GLU A 161 1.76 15.79 11.57
C GLU A 161 2.15 14.60 12.46
N ALA A 162 1.74 13.38 12.09
CA ALA A 162 2.13 12.16 12.78
C ALA A 162 3.66 12.00 12.85
N ARG A 163 4.35 12.23 11.73
CA ARG A 163 5.81 12.14 11.65
C ARG A 163 6.50 13.18 12.55
N GLU A 164 6.00 14.41 12.56
CA GLU A 164 6.54 15.49 13.41
C GLU A 164 6.35 15.15 14.89
N ALA A 165 5.14 14.71 15.28
CA ALA A 165 4.86 14.29 16.64
C ALA A 165 5.73 13.11 17.10
N LEU A 166 5.98 12.14 16.22
CA LEU A 166 6.89 11.01 16.50
C LEU A 166 8.35 11.47 16.67
N ALA A 167 8.81 12.40 15.83
CA ALA A 167 10.18 12.94 15.92
C ALA A 167 10.40 13.78 17.18
N GLU A 168 9.38 14.49 17.65
CA GLU A 168 9.42 15.32 18.86
C GLU A 168 9.15 14.55 20.16
N GLY A 169 8.73 13.28 20.07
CA GLY A 169 8.33 12.48 21.24
C GLY A 169 6.95 12.84 21.79
N ASN A 170 6.12 13.54 21.00
CA ASN A 170 4.76 13.98 21.32
C ASN A 170 3.68 13.00 20.83
N TRP A 171 4.07 11.88 20.23
CA TRP A 171 3.13 10.85 19.77
C TRP A 171 2.40 10.19 20.95
N THR A 172 1.07 10.19 20.89
CA THR A 172 0.20 9.60 21.91
C THR A 172 -0.96 8.86 21.25
N GLU A 173 -1.58 7.94 21.98
CA GLU A 173 -2.78 7.21 21.53
C GLU A 173 -3.92 8.18 21.16
N ALA A 174 -4.16 9.20 21.98
CA ALA A 174 -5.17 10.22 21.70
C ALA A 174 -4.88 11.03 20.41
N LEU A 175 -3.62 11.32 20.12
CA LEU A 175 -3.23 11.96 18.86
C LEU A 175 -3.45 11.02 17.67
N ALA A 176 -3.08 9.74 17.82
CA ALA A 176 -3.29 8.73 16.80
C ALA A 176 -4.79 8.57 16.47
N GLU A 177 -5.65 8.44 17.48
CA GLU A 177 -7.11 8.36 17.33
C GLU A 177 -7.71 9.59 16.64
N ARG A 178 -7.24 10.79 16.99
CA ARG A 178 -7.69 12.02 16.33
C ARG A 178 -7.33 12.02 14.84
N LEU A 179 -6.07 11.72 14.52
CA LEU A 179 -5.57 11.70 13.15
C LEU A 179 -6.28 10.62 12.32
N ASP A 180 -6.51 9.45 12.91
CA ASP A 180 -7.24 8.34 12.30
C ASP A 180 -8.70 8.72 11.99
N ALA A 181 -9.40 9.36 12.94
CA ALA A 181 -10.76 9.83 12.73
C ALA A 181 -10.85 10.91 11.62
N GLU A 182 -9.89 11.84 11.57
CA GLU A 182 -9.82 12.85 10.50
C GLU A 182 -9.51 12.21 9.14
N LEU A 183 -8.65 11.19 9.10
CA LEU A 183 -8.36 10.42 7.90
C LEU A 183 -9.61 9.70 7.38
N HIS A 184 -10.35 9.02 8.24
CA HIS A 184 -11.60 8.35 7.88
C HIS A 184 -12.65 9.32 7.33
N ALA A 185 -12.73 10.55 7.87
CA ALA A 185 -13.64 11.58 7.36
C ALA A 185 -13.26 12.09 5.96
N LEU A 186 -11.98 12.00 5.57
CA LEU A 186 -11.46 12.40 4.26
C LEU A 186 -11.47 11.26 3.23
N HIS A 187 -11.48 10.00 3.70
CA HIS A 187 -11.47 8.82 2.84
C HIS A 187 -12.79 8.67 2.07
N PRO A 188 -12.78 8.15 0.82
CA PRO A 188 -13.99 7.96 0.03
C PRO A 188 -14.99 7.01 0.70
N ALA A 189 -16.24 7.44 0.86
CA ALA A 189 -17.28 6.65 1.54
C ALA A 189 -17.67 5.33 0.84
N ASN A 190 -17.25 5.14 -0.42
CA ASN A 190 -17.50 3.91 -1.19
C ASN A 190 -16.36 2.90 -1.10
N ARG A 191 -15.34 3.15 -0.27
CA ARG A 191 -14.25 2.23 0.05
C ARG A 191 -14.08 2.21 1.58
N GLU A 192 -13.84 1.03 2.13
CA GLU A 192 -13.60 0.86 3.55
C GLU A 192 -12.09 0.86 3.83
N LEU A 193 -11.71 1.07 5.09
CA LEU A 193 -10.34 1.02 5.58
C LEU A 193 -10.13 -0.18 6.50
N ASP A 194 -8.95 -0.80 6.42
CA ASP A 194 -8.47 -1.78 7.40
C ASP A 194 -6.94 -1.79 7.50
N SER A 195 -6.39 -2.60 8.40
CA SER A 195 -4.94 -2.77 8.58
C SER A 195 -4.30 -3.79 7.61
N GLY A 196 -5.07 -4.33 6.65
CA GLY A 196 -4.62 -5.31 5.68
C GLY A 196 -4.01 -6.56 6.31
N PHE A 197 -2.75 -6.85 5.96
CA PHE A 197 -1.98 -7.98 6.51
C PHE A 197 -1.21 -7.61 7.78
N TYR A 198 -1.21 -6.34 8.19
CA TYR A 198 -0.36 -5.84 9.27
C TYR A 198 -0.55 -6.64 10.56
N SER A 199 -1.81 -6.85 10.95
CA SER A 199 -2.20 -7.53 12.20
C SER A 199 -2.38 -9.05 12.06
N LYS A 200 -2.12 -9.64 10.89
CA LYS A 200 -2.32 -11.08 10.68
C LYS A 200 -1.27 -11.91 11.42
N ASP A 201 -1.70 -13.02 12.03
CA ASP A 201 -0.77 -13.99 12.61
C ASP A 201 -0.06 -14.74 11.46
N PRO A 202 1.28 -14.73 11.40
CA PRO A 202 2.03 -15.50 10.40
C PRO A 202 1.76 -17.01 10.42
N ASN A 203 1.21 -17.54 11.52
CA ASN A 203 0.86 -18.96 11.67
C ASN A 203 -0.58 -19.28 11.29
N GLU A 204 -1.43 -18.27 11.05
CA GLU A 204 -2.76 -18.49 10.52
C GLU A 204 -2.67 -18.88 9.04
N VAL A 205 -2.99 -20.15 8.77
CA VAL A 205 -3.11 -20.66 7.40
C VAL A 205 -4.45 -20.17 6.84
N VAL A 206 -4.38 -19.29 5.84
CA VAL A 206 -5.53 -18.87 5.01
C VAL A 206 -5.82 -19.90 3.94
#